data_AF-A0A9P6DEN0-F1
#
_entry.id   AF-A0A9P6DEN0-F1
#
_cell.length_a   1.000
_cell.length_b   1.000
_cell.length_c   1.000
_cell.angle_alpha   90.00
_cell.angle_beta   90.00
_cell.angle_gamma   90.00
#
_symmetry.space_group_name_H-M   'P 1'
#
loop_
_entity.id
_entity.type
_entity.pdbx_description
1 polymer ?
#
loop_
_entity_poly.entity_id
_entity_poly.type
_entity_poly.pdbx_seq_one_letter_code
_entity_poly.pdbx_strand_id
1 'polypeptide(L)'
;MQPFEIAANCSFNELMKTGCSELYIPLPSTISCDLKLVFKRSGKHIAWLLQGYDGTLNFTTDAWTFPNHQAFITITVHLEKDSQPLAFLLDIVEVVKSHDGLNLVIVFSNILKKFRVLHKVGKSC
;
A
#
# COMPACT_ATOMS: atom_id res chain seq x y z
N MET A 1 14.89 11.71 -4.39
CA MET A 1 13.55 12.26 -4.08
C MET A 1 13.23 11.86 -2.65
N GLN A 2 13.12 12.81 -1.71
CA GLN A 2 12.67 12.51 -0.35
C GLN A 2 11.24 13.03 -0.18
N PRO A 3 10.22 12.15 -0.19
CA PRO A 3 8.82 12.56 -0.29
C PRO A 3 8.35 13.53 0.80
N PHE A 4 8.95 13.45 1.99
CA PHE A 4 8.52 14.22 3.17
C PHE A 4 9.29 15.53 3.35
N GLU A 5 10.43 15.70 2.68
CA GLU A 5 11.28 16.90 2.84
C GLU A 5 10.63 18.17 2.30
N ILE A 6 9.57 18.02 1.49
CA ILE A 6 8.75 19.15 1.07
C ILE A 6 8.20 19.93 2.28
N ALA A 7 7.91 19.26 3.39
CA ALA A 7 7.46 19.92 4.62
C ALA A 7 8.56 20.76 5.30
N ALA A 8 9.83 20.48 5.01
CA ALA A 8 10.96 21.31 5.48
C ALA A 8 11.33 22.42 4.48
N ASN A 9 10.77 22.42 3.27
CA ASN A 9 11.08 23.42 2.26
C ASN A 9 10.53 24.81 2.66
N CYS A 10 11.37 25.84 2.59
CA CYS A 10 11.00 27.19 3.00
C CYS A 10 9.86 27.77 2.14
N SER A 11 9.95 27.67 0.81
CA SER A 11 8.93 28.19 -0.10
C SER A 11 7.58 27.48 0.07
N PHE A 12 7.60 26.17 0.31
CA PHE A 12 6.39 25.43 0.65
C PHE A 12 5.79 25.91 1.98
N ASN A 13 6.62 26.09 3.01
CA ASN A 13 6.16 26.58 4.32
C ASN A 13 5.57 27.98 4.26
N GLU A 14 6.20 28.90 3.51
CA GLU A 14 5.68 30.26 3.28
C GLU A 14 4.32 30.23 2.58
N LEU A 15 4.19 29.41 1.53
CA LEU A 15 2.94 29.22 0.80
C LEU A 15 1.85 28.67 1.71
N MET A 16 2.13 27.60 2.45
CA MET A 16 1.15 26.95 3.32
C MET A 16 0.72 27.84 4.49
N LYS A 17 1.59 28.74 4.96
CA LYS A 17 1.29 29.71 6.03
C LYS A 17 0.66 31.01 5.52
N THR A 18 0.48 31.17 4.21
CA THR A 18 -0.14 32.36 3.65
C THR A 18 -1.61 32.42 4.09
N GLY A 19 -1.98 33.47 4.84
CA GLY A 19 -3.32 33.64 5.41
C GLY A 19 -3.55 32.98 6.78
N CYS A 20 -2.59 32.19 7.27
CA CYS A 20 -2.59 31.66 8.64
C CYS A 20 -1.14 31.43 9.12
N SER A 21 -0.55 32.45 9.71
CA SER A 21 0.84 32.41 10.21
C SER A 21 1.04 31.38 11.34
N GLU A 22 -0.03 31.06 12.07
CA GLU A 22 -0.05 30.11 13.18
C GLU A 22 -0.14 28.64 12.75
N LEU A 23 -0.32 28.36 11.44
CA LEU A 23 -0.44 26.99 10.94
C LEU A 23 0.82 26.17 11.31
N TYR A 24 0.62 25.13 12.11
CA TYR A 24 1.67 24.18 12.45
C TYR A 24 1.88 23.17 11.32
N ILE A 25 3.11 23.12 10.79
CA ILE A 25 3.52 22.15 9.77
C ILE A 25 4.45 21.14 10.46
N PRO A 26 4.08 19.84 10.51
CA PRO A 26 4.91 18.83 11.16
C PRO A 26 6.25 18.62 10.44
N LEU A 27 7.24 18.12 11.17
CA LEU A 27 8.52 17.74 10.59
C LEU A 27 8.36 16.58 9.58
N PRO A 28 9.23 16.49 8.56
CA PRO A 28 9.25 15.36 7.63
C PRO A 28 9.25 13.99 8.32
N SER A 29 9.99 13.88 9.42
CA SER A 29 10.05 12.66 10.25
C SER A 29 8.72 12.35 10.93
N THR A 30 8.01 13.35 11.45
CA THR A 30 6.68 13.20 12.04
C THR A 30 5.68 12.71 11.00
N ILE A 31 5.65 13.33 9.81
CA ILE A 31 4.80 12.89 8.70
C ILE A 31 5.09 11.44 8.32
N SER A 32 6.37 11.08 8.20
CA SER A 32 6.79 9.69 7.90
C SER A 32 6.31 8.69 8.96
N CYS A 33 6.46 9.02 10.24
CA CYS A 33 6.02 8.17 11.35
C CYS A 33 4.49 8.00 11.35
N ASP A 34 3.75 9.10 11.22
CA ASP A 34 2.30 9.08 11.25
C ASP A 34 1.72 8.35 10.05
N LEU A 35 2.26 8.55 8.84
CA LEU A 35 1.83 7.82 7.64
C LEU A 35 2.08 6.32 7.78
N LYS A 36 3.22 5.89 8.33
CA LYS A 36 3.46 4.46 8.60
C LYS A 36 2.45 3.89 9.59
N LEU A 37 2.08 4.66 10.61
CA LEU A 37 1.09 4.27 11.60
C LEU A 37 -0.31 4.17 10.98
N VAL A 38 -0.72 5.16 10.19
CA VAL A 38 -1.98 5.17 9.44
C VAL A 38 -2.02 3.98 8.51
N PHE A 39 -0.99 3.74 7.71
CA PHE A 39 -0.93 2.58 6.81
C PHE A 39 -1.10 1.26 7.55
N LYS A 40 -0.41 1.07 8.69
CA LYS A 40 -0.54 -0.13 9.52
C LYS A 40 -1.95 -0.28 10.10
N ARG A 41 -2.59 0.80 10.52
CA ARG A 41 -3.96 0.79 11.06
C ARG A 41 -4.99 0.51 9.97
N SER A 42 -4.91 1.20 8.84
CA SER A 42 -5.75 0.97 7.67
C SER A 42 -5.61 -0.46 7.16
N GLY A 43 -4.40 -1.02 7.11
CA GLY A 43 -4.18 -2.41 6.74
C GLY A 43 -4.90 -3.42 7.65
N LYS A 44 -4.97 -3.16 8.96
CA LYS A 44 -5.76 -4.00 9.88
C LYS A 44 -7.27 -3.89 9.60
N HIS A 45 -7.76 -2.69 9.33
CA HIS A 45 -9.17 -2.47 9.00
C HIS A 45 -9.55 -3.15 7.68
N ILE A 46 -8.70 -3.00 6.65
CA ILE A 46 -8.85 -3.70 5.36
C ILE A 46 -8.84 -5.22 5.59
N ALA A 47 -7.90 -5.76 6.39
CA ALA A 47 -7.87 -7.19 6.69
C ALA A 47 -9.16 -7.68 7.35
N TRP A 48 -9.72 -6.91 8.29
CA TRP A 48 -11.01 -7.24 8.91
C TRP A 48 -12.14 -7.24 7.88
N LEU A 49 -12.21 -6.21 7.03
CA LEU A 49 -13.21 -6.10 5.96
C LEU A 49 -13.12 -7.29 5.00
N LEU A 50 -11.92 -7.60 4.49
CA LEU A 50 -11.72 -8.68 3.53
C LEU A 50 -12.02 -10.07 4.12
N GLN A 51 -11.74 -10.28 5.41
CA GLN A 51 -12.08 -11.53 6.09
C GLN A 51 -13.61 -11.71 6.23
N GLY A 52 -14.33 -10.65 6.59
CA GLY A 52 -15.79 -10.66 6.75
C GLY A 52 -16.60 -10.52 5.46
N TYR A 53 -15.94 -10.33 4.31
CA TYR A 53 -16.61 -10.17 3.03
C TYR A 53 -16.96 -11.53 2.39
N ASP A 54 -18.24 -11.81 2.17
CA ASP A 54 -18.71 -13.12 1.69
C ASP A 54 -18.61 -13.29 0.16
N GLY A 55 -18.36 -12.20 -0.58
CA GLY A 55 -18.22 -12.25 -2.03
C GLY A 55 -16.80 -12.59 -2.51
N THR A 56 -16.63 -12.54 -3.83
CA THR A 56 -15.36 -12.86 -4.49
C THR A 56 -14.35 -11.73 -4.34
N LEU A 57 -13.12 -12.07 -3.96
CA LEU A 57 -11.97 -11.18 -3.98
C LEU A 57 -11.18 -11.41 -5.27
N ASN A 58 -11.03 -10.37 -6.08
CA ASN A 58 -10.19 -10.38 -7.28
C ASN A 58 -8.86 -9.70 -6.96
N PHE A 59 -7.75 -10.22 -7.47
CA PHE A 59 -6.44 -9.63 -7.21
C PHE A 59 -5.77 -9.22 -8.51
N THR A 60 -5.09 -8.08 -8.49
CA THR A 60 -4.22 -7.64 -9.58
C THR A 60 -2.81 -7.49 -9.05
N THR A 61 -1.85 -8.05 -9.78
CA THR A 61 -0.43 -7.88 -9.51
C THR A 61 0.19 -7.07 -10.64
N ASP A 62 0.90 -6.01 -10.30
CA ASP A 62 1.72 -5.25 -11.25
C ASP A 62 3.17 -5.34 -10.81
N ALA A 63 4.07 -5.73 -11.72
CA ALA A 63 5.47 -5.93 -11.42
C ALA A 63 6.33 -5.13 -12.39
N TRP A 64 7.28 -4.37 -11.86
CA TRP A 64 8.18 -3.53 -12.63
C TRP A 64 9.58 -3.52 -12.03
N THR A 65 10.57 -3.22 -12.88
CA THR A 65 11.95 -3.03 -12.48
C THR A 65 12.32 -1.56 -12.64
N PHE A 66 12.77 -0.93 -11.57
CA PHE A 66 13.29 0.43 -11.60
C PHE A 66 14.71 0.44 -12.22
N PRO A 67 15.15 1.55 -12.84
CA PRO A 67 16.46 1.63 -13.52
C PRO A 67 17.70 1.26 -12.68
N ASN A 68 17.57 1.23 -11.35
CA ASN A 68 18.62 0.82 -10.41
C ASN A 68 18.64 -0.70 -10.13
N HIS A 69 18.04 -1.52 -11.00
CA HIS A 69 17.88 -2.97 -10.86
C HIS A 69 17.03 -3.42 -9.67
N GLN A 70 16.24 -2.52 -9.07
CA GLN A 70 15.29 -2.88 -8.02
C GLN A 70 13.95 -3.29 -8.63
N ALA A 71 13.59 -4.52 -8.33
CA ALA A 71 12.39 -5.20 -8.78
C ALA A 71 11.28 -4.99 -7.75
N PHE A 72 10.08 -4.61 -8.17
CA PHE A 72 8.93 -4.38 -7.29
C PHE A 72 7.69 -5.11 -7.79
N ILE A 73 6.81 -5.47 -6.86
CA ILE A 73 5.46 -5.95 -7.14
C ILE A 73 4.46 -5.19 -6.27
N THR A 74 3.43 -4.65 -6.92
CA THR A 74 2.22 -4.13 -6.28
C THR A 74 1.15 -5.20 -6.30
N ILE A 75 0.43 -5.35 -5.18
CA ILE A 75 -0.73 -6.23 -5.10
C ILE A 75 -1.94 -5.42 -4.62
N THR A 76 -2.99 -5.43 -5.43
CA THR A 76 -4.26 -4.76 -5.15
C THR A 76 -5.37 -5.80 -5.12
N VAL A 77 -6.30 -5.66 -4.17
CA VAL A 77 -7.54 -6.44 -4.14
C VAL A 77 -8.70 -5.59 -4.62
N HIS A 78 -9.58 -6.19 -5.42
CA HIS A 78 -10.78 -5.60 -5.98
C HIS A 78 -11.98 -6.43 -5.59
N LEU A 79 -13.04 -5.78 -5.14
CA LEU A 79 -14.29 -6.41 -4.76
C LEU A 79 -15.46 -5.48 -5.10
N GLU A 80 -16.64 -6.04 -5.28
CA GLU A 80 -17.87 -5.27 -5.45
C GLU A 80 -18.61 -5.22 -4.11
N LYS A 81 -19.07 -4.06 -3.67
CA LYS A 81 -19.93 -3.95 -2.49
C LYS A 81 -21.04 -2.97 -2.78
N ASP A 82 -22.29 -3.38 -2.57
CA ASP A 82 -23.46 -2.56 -2.82
C ASP A 82 -23.48 -2.00 -4.26
N SER A 83 -23.14 -2.83 -5.25
CA SER A 83 -23.01 -2.47 -6.67
C SER A 83 -21.91 -1.44 -6.97
N GLN A 84 -20.96 -1.23 -6.04
CA GLN A 84 -19.83 -0.32 -6.22
C GLN A 84 -18.50 -1.07 -6.22
N PRO A 85 -17.60 -0.81 -7.20
CA PRO A 85 -16.27 -1.39 -7.20
C PRO A 85 -15.41 -0.72 -6.11
N LEU A 86 -14.80 -1.54 -5.27
CA LEU A 86 -13.82 -1.14 -4.26
C LEU A 86 -12.46 -1.74 -4.61
N ALA A 87 -11.42 -0.92 -4.54
CA ALA A 87 -10.04 -1.33 -4.77
C ALA A 87 -9.17 -0.91 -3.59
N PHE A 88 -8.37 -1.84 -3.07
CA PHE A 88 -7.45 -1.60 -1.96
C PHE A 88 -6.05 -2.07 -2.31
N LEU A 89 -5.07 -1.16 -2.22
CA LEU A 89 -3.67 -1.50 -2.26
C LEU A 89 -3.31 -2.31 -0.99
N LEU A 90 -2.87 -3.56 -1.16
CA LEU A 90 -2.47 -4.40 -0.04
C LEU A 90 -1.03 -4.15 0.37
N ASP A 91 -0.12 -4.13 -0.62
CA ASP A 91 1.30 -3.86 -0.40
C ASP A 91 2.03 -3.54 -1.71
N ILE A 92 3.19 -2.89 -1.57
CA ILE A 92 4.21 -2.75 -2.61
C ILE A 92 5.49 -3.36 -2.05
N VAL A 93 5.97 -4.44 -2.65
CA VAL A 93 7.07 -5.23 -2.12
C VAL A 93 8.24 -5.20 -3.09
N GLU A 94 9.43 -4.89 -2.58
CA GLU A 94 10.67 -5.10 -3.30
C GLU A 94 10.98 -6.60 -3.38
N VAL A 95 11.20 -7.10 -4.59
CA VAL A 95 11.57 -8.49 -4.87
C VAL A 95 13.07 -8.51 -5.16
N VAL A 96 13.87 -8.78 -4.13
CA VAL A 96 15.35 -8.77 -4.20
C VAL A 96 15.91 -9.88 -5.11
N LYS A 97 15.09 -10.86 -5.50
CA LYS A 97 15.45 -11.96 -6.40
C LYS A 97 14.91 -11.72 -7.81
N SER A 98 15.34 -12.54 -8.77
CA SER A 98 14.74 -12.60 -10.10
C SER A 98 13.21 -12.63 -10.03
N HIS A 99 12.53 -11.85 -10.87
CA HIS A 99 11.08 -11.90 -11.07
C HIS A 99 10.64 -13.19 -11.80
N ASP A 100 11.05 -14.34 -11.28
CA ASP A 100 10.51 -15.62 -11.71
C ASP A 100 9.14 -15.87 -11.05
N GLY A 101 8.32 -16.72 -11.68
CA GLY A 101 6.97 -17.00 -11.21
C GLY A 101 6.93 -17.54 -9.78
N LEU A 102 7.97 -18.27 -9.34
CA LEU A 102 8.04 -18.81 -7.98
C LEU A 102 8.16 -17.69 -6.94
N ASN A 103 9.06 -16.74 -7.15
CA ASN A 103 9.24 -15.62 -6.22
C ASN A 103 7.98 -14.74 -6.17
N LEU A 104 7.31 -14.51 -7.30
CA LEU A 104 6.06 -13.76 -7.35
C LEU A 104 4.93 -14.46 -6.57
N VAL A 105 4.77 -15.78 -6.74
CA VAL A 105 3.78 -16.58 -5.99
C VAL A 105 4.08 -16.58 -4.50
N ILE A 106 5.36 -16.63 -4.10
CA ILE A 106 5.76 -16.56 -2.69
C ILE A 106 5.36 -15.21 -2.09
N VAL A 107 5.65 -14.09 -2.77
CA VAL A 107 5.29 -12.74 -2.31
C VAL A 107 3.77 -12.59 -2.21
N PHE A 108 3.04 -13.01 -3.26
CA PHE A 108 1.58 -13.01 -3.28
C PHE A 108 1.01 -13.80 -2.10
N SER A 109 1.47 -15.04 -1.89
CA SER A 109 1.02 -15.90 -0.80
C SER A 109 1.29 -15.30 0.57
N ASN A 110 2.45 -14.65 0.76
CA ASN A 110 2.80 -14.01 2.03
C ASN A 110 1.88 -12.82 2.35
N ILE A 111 1.52 -12.01 1.34
CA ILE A 111 0.56 -10.91 1.51
C ILE A 111 -0.83 -11.47 1.87
N LEU A 112 -1.30 -12.50 1.17
CA LEU A 112 -2.59 -13.13 1.47
C LEU A 112 -2.64 -13.73 2.89
N LYS A 113 -1.53 -14.30 3.38
CA LYS A 113 -1.39 -14.76 4.78
C LYS A 113 -1.42 -13.60 5.77
N LYS A 114 -0.72 -12.49 5.48
CA LYS A 114 -0.72 -11.26 6.30
C LYS A 114 -2.14 -10.71 6.48
N PHE A 115 -2.95 -10.74 5.43
CA PHE A 115 -4.36 -10.33 5.47
C PHE A 115 -5.34 -11.45 5.89
N ARG A 116 -4.84 -12.68 6.13
CA ARG A 116 -5.62 -13.87 6.51
C ARG A 116 -6.71 -14.26 5.51
N VAL A 117 -6.48 -13.98 4.23
CA VAL A 117 -7.43 -14.26 3.14
C VAL A 117 -6.94 -15.35 2.17
N LEU A 118 -5.82 -16.03 2.48
CA LEU A 118 -5.31 -17.11 1.65
C LEU A 118 -6.34 -18.22 1.38
N HIS A 119 -7.17 -18.54 2.38
CA HIS A 119 -8.22 -19.56 2.26
C HIS A 119 -9.37 -19.17 1.29
N LYS A 120 -9.46 -17.89 0.90
CA LYS A 120 -10.46 -17.40 -0.05
C LYS A 120 -10.03 -17.53 -1.50
N VAL A 121 -8.78 -17.88 -1.75
CA VAL A 121 -8.29 -18.19 -3.10
C VAL A 121 -8.51 -19.67 -3.36
N GLY A 122 -9.21 -19.98 -4.45
CA GLY A 122 -9.41 -21.36 -4.88
C GLY A 122 -8.06 -22.05 -5.14
N LYS A 123 -7.98 -23.35 -4.84
CA LYS A 123 -6.83 -24.14 -5.30
C LYS A 123 -6.90 -24.22 -6.81
N SER A 124 -5.91 -23.66 -7.51
CA SER A 124 -5.68 -23.96 -8.92
C SER A 124 -5.46 -25.48 -9.04
N CYS A 125 -6.19 -26.11 -9.96
CA CYS A 125 -6.02 -27.52 -10.33
C CYS A 125 -4.62 -27.77 -10.89
#